data_AF-A0A6N6S2S7-F1
#
_entry.id   AF-A0A6N6S2S7-F1
#
_cell.length_a   1.000
_cell.length_b   1.000
_cell.length_c   1.000
_cell.angle_alpha   90.00
_cell.angle_beta   90.00
_cell.angle_gamma   90.00
#
_symmetry.space_group_name_H-M   'P 1'
#
loop_
_entity.id
_entity.type
_entity.pdbx_description
1 polymer ?
#
loop_
_entity_poly.entity_id
_entity_poly.type
_entity_poly.pdbx_seq_one_letter_code
_entity_poly.pdbx_strand_id
1 'polypeptide(L)'
;INSLCTVFGESEVISLLSQGRKVEDIIAGIHKSIAKRVGAMVKKIGVNEAVFFDGGPAFNTGLKSALERELEIGIFVPADPQITTALGAAIVAYERSTKNLSKHQSQTKRVAPL
;
A
#
# COMPACT_ATOMS: atom_id res chain seq x y z
N ILE A 1 18.50 -5.47 -11.09
CA ILE A 1 17.58 -4.32 -10.88
C ILE A 1 17.94 -3.64 -9.59
N ASN A 2 18.89 -2.72 -9.72
CA ASN A 2 19.51 -2.00 -8.60
C ASN A 2 19.06 -0.54 -8.55
N SER A 3 18.41 -0.06 -9.61
CA SER A 3 17.87 1.29 -9.71
C SER A 3 16.39 1.33 -9.30
N LEU A 4 16.06 2.28 -8.41
CA LEU A 4 14.73 2.40 -7.77
C LEU A 4 13.90 3.55 -8.34
N CYS A 5 14.55 4.41 -9.11
CA CYS A 5 13.92 5.47 -9.87
C CYS A 5 13.35 4.86 -11.14
N THR A 6 12.08 5.11 -11.42
CA THR A 6 11.34 4.46 -12.54
C THR A 6 12.05 4.64 -13.89
N VAL A 7 12.60 5.82 -14.18
CA VAL A 7 13.30 6.09 -15.44
C VAL A 7 14.61 5.31 -15.60
N PHE A 8 15.35 5.11 -14.50
CA PHE A 8 16.56 4.30 -14.52
C PHE A 8 16.24 2.80 -14.52
N GLY A 9 15.17 2.41 -13.82
CA GLY A 9 14.68 1.03 -13.82
C GLY A 9 14.24 0.57 -15.21
N GLU A 10 13.53 1.44 -15.94
CA GLU A 10 13.17 1.19 -17.34
C GLU A 10 14.41 0.97 -18.22
N SER A 11 15.42 1.83 -18.11
CA SER A 11 16.68 1.69 -18.85
C SER A 11 17.39 0.37 -18.55
N GLU A 12 17.39 -0.09 -17.28
CA GLU A 12 17.97 -1.38 -16.89
C GLU A 12 17.18 -2.56 -17.48
N VAL A 13 15.85 -2.47 -17.52
CA VAL A 13 14.98 -3.48 -18.16
C VAL A 13 15.25 -3.56 -19.65
N ILE A 14 15.33 -2.43 -20.36
CA ILE A 14 15.66 -2.38 -21.79
C ILE A 14 17.02 -3.03 -22.06
N SER A 15 18.02 -2.74 -21.23
CA SER A 15 19.35 -3.35 -21.34
C SER A 15 19.33 -4.87 -21.15
N LEU A 16 18.56 -5.38 -20.18
CA LEU A 16 18.43 -6.83 -19.96
C LEU A 16 17.70 -7.52 -21.12
N LEU A 17 16.68 -6.87 -21.68
CA LEU A 17 15.98 -7.37 -22.86
C LEU A 17 16.90 -7.43 -24.09
N SER A 18 17.74 -6.41 -24.33
CA SER A 18 18.67 -6.40 -25.46
C SER A 18 19.78 -7.46 -25.34
N GLN A 19 20.10 -7.87 -24.11
CA GLN A 19 21.01 -8.98 -23.82
C GLN A 19 20.34 -10.36 -23.98
N GLY A 20 19.07 -10.42 -24.39
CA GLY A 20 18.34 -11.67 -24.59
C GLY A 20 17.96 -12.38 -23.28
N ARG A 21 17.92 -11.66 -22.16
CA ARG A 21 17.43 -12.25 -20.89
C ARG A 21 15.95 -12.55 -21.01
N LYS A 22 15.57 -13.70 -20.45
CA LYS A 22 14.17 -14.15 -20.38
C LYS A 22 13.32 -13.11 -19.64
N VAL A 23 12.14 -12.83 -20.18
CA VAL A 23 11.22 -11.83 -19.62
C VAL A 23 10.79 -12.22 -18.21
N GLU A 24 10.59 -13.51 -17.97
CA GLU A 24 10.20 -14.07 -16.67
C GLU A 24 11.27 -13.80 -15.60
N ASP A 25 12.56 -13.93 -15.96
CA ASP A 25 13.68 -13.62 -15.06
C ASP A 25 13.71 -12.13 -14.71
N ILE A 26 13.46 -11.27 -15.70
CA ILE A 26 13.45 -9.81 -15.51
C ILE A 26 12.31 -9.44 -14.56
N ILE A 27 11.09 -9.92 -14.82
CA ILE A 27 9.92 -9.67 -13.98
C ILE A 27 10.15 -10.16 -12.54
N ALA A 28 10.66 -11.39 -12.38
CA ALA A 28 10.99 -11.92 -11.06
C ALA A 28 12.05 -11.07 -10.33
N GLY A 29 13.03 -10.55 -11.09
CA GLY A 29 14.02 -9.61 -10.59
C GLY A 29 13.42 -8.28 -10.13
N ILE A 30 12.43 -7.75 -10.86
CA ILE A 30 11.68 -6.53 -10.49
C ILE A 30 10.94 -6.76 -9.17
N HIS A 31 10.12 -7.82 -9.11
CA HIS A 31 9.34 -8.14 -7.93
C HIS A 31 10.23 -8.33 -6.70
N LYS A 32 11.34 -9.06 -6.84
CA LYS A 32 12.32 -9.26 -5.76
C LYS A 32 12.96 -7.95 -5.30
N SER A 33 13.29 -7.04 -6.23
CA SER A 33 13.89 -5.74 -5.89
C SER A 33 12.91 -4.87 -5.09
N ILE A 34 11.65 -4.80 -5.54
CA ILE A 34 10.59 -4.07 -4.83
C ILE A 34 10.35 -4.70 -3.45
N ALA A 35 10.19 -6.03 -3.39
CA ALA A 35 9.93 -6.74 -2.15
C ALA A 35 11.04 -6.49 -1.12
N LYS A 36 12.31 -6.65 -1.48
CA LYS A 36 13.46 -6.37 -0.60
C LYS A 36 13.43 -4.96 0.00
N ARG A 37 13.10 -3.96 -0.82
CA ARG A 37 13.01 -2.58 -0.36
C ARG A 37 11.87 -2.39 0.64
N VAL A 38 10.68 -2.89 0.31
CA VAL A 38 9.52 -2.83 1.21
C VAL A 38 9.81 -3.58 2.50
N GLY A 39 10.39 -4.78 2.40
CA GLY A 39 10.81 -5.60 3.55
C GLY A 39 11.79 -4.87 4.47
N ALA A 40 12.79 -4.18 3.91
CA ALA A 40 13.71 -3.38 4.72
C ALA A 40 13.02 -2.22 5.45
N MET A 41 11.98 -1.62 4.88
CA MET A 41 11.18 -0.57 5.56
C MET A 41 10.30 -1.17 6.66
N VAL A 42 9.61 -2.27 6.36
CA VAL A 42 8.75 -2.97 7.32
C VAL A 42 9.57 -3.49 8.51
N LYS A 43 10.74 -4.09 8.28
CA LYS A 43 11.63 -4.58 9.36
C LYS A 43 12.08 -3.49 10.33
N LYS A 44 12.16 -2.22 9.89
CA LYS A 44 12.51 -1.10 10.77
C LYS A 44 11.38 -0.68 11.71
N ILE A 45 10.13 -0.81 11.26
CA ILE A 45 8.95 -0.43 12.05
C ILE A 45 8.33 -1.61 12.80
N GLY A 46 8.65 -2.84 12.38
CA GLY A 46 8.02 -4.06 12.87
C GLY A 46 6.64 -4.31 12.27
N VAL A 47 6.14 -5.53 12.41
CA VAL A 47 4.76 -5.91 12.10
C VAL A 47 4.10 -6.32 13.41
N ASN A 48 2.93 -5.74 13.73
CA ASN A 48 2.18 -6.08 14.94
C ASN A 48 1.30 -7.31 14.75
N GLU A 49 0.26 -7.20 13.92
CA GLU A 49 -0.78 -8.24 13.81
C GLU A 49 -0.90 -8.82 12.39
N ALA A 50 -0.99 -7.96 11.39
CA ALA A 50 -1.23 -8.37 10.00
C ALA A 50 -0.60 -7.40 9.00
N VAL A 51 -0.36 -7.88 7.78
CA VAL A 51 0.06 -7.06 6.64
C VAL A 51 -1.11 -6.93 5.67
N PHE A 52 -1.57 -5.70 5.48
CA PHE A 52 -2.60 -5.34 4.52
C PHE A 52 -1.95 -4.77 3.26
N PHE A 53 -2.33 -5.27 2.09
CA PHE A 53 -1.80 -4.80 0.81
C PHE A 53 -2.90 -4.24 -0.07
N ASP A 54 -2.84 -2.93 -0.29
CA ASP A 54 -3.86 -2.12 -0.97
C ASP A 54 -3.32 -1.44 -2.22
N GLY A 55 -4.22 -0.82 -2.98
CA GLY A 55 -3.92 -0.04 -4.18
C GLY A 55 -3.71 -0.91 -5.43
N GLY A 56 -3.37 -0.25 -6.54
CA GLY A 56 -3.16 -0.91 -7.83
C GLY A 56 -2.16 -2.08 -7.81
N PRO A 57 -1.01 -2.00 -7.11
CA PRO A 57 -0.05 -3.10 -7.03
C PRO A 57 -0.61 -4.38 -6.39
N ALA A 58 -1.69 -4.30 -5.61
CA ALA A 58 -2.29 -5.46 -4.96
C ALA A 58 -2.90 -6.48 -5.94
N PHE A 59 -3.25 -6.06 -7.17
CA PHE A 59 -3.66 -6.98 -8.23
C PHE A 59 -2.50 -7.80 -8.80
N ASN A 60 -1.25 -7.40 -8.57
CA ASN A 60 -0.08 -8.13 -9.04
C ASN A 60 0.24 -9.28 -8.08
N THR A 61 -0.25 -10.46 -8.40
CA THR A 61 -0.05 -11.68 -7.60
C THR A 61 1.44 -12.05 -7.47
N GLY A 62 2.26 -11.79 -8.49
CA GLY A 62 3.71 -12.03 -8.43
C GLY A 62 4.42 -11.13 -7.41
N LEU A 63 4.02 -9.85 -7.34
CA LEU A 63 4.52 -8.92 -6.34
C LEU A 63 4.04 -9.30 -4.94
N LYS A 64 2.77 -9.68 -4.77
CA LYS A 64 2.24 -10.21 -3.51
C LYS A 64 3.09 -11.39 -3.03
N SER A 65 3.31 -12.38 -3.89
CA SER A 65 4.12 -13.56 -3.54
C SER A 65 5.57 -13.21 -3.21
N ALA A 66 6.17 -12.23 -3.91
CA ALA A 66 7.53 -11.78 -3.59
C ALA A 66 7.59 -11.07 -2.22
N LEU A 67 6.57 -10.27 -1.88
CA LEU A 67 6.45 -9.61 -0.58
C LEU A 67 6.25 -10.63 0.55
N GLU A 68 5.36 -11.61 0.38
CA GLU A 68 5.14 -12.69 1.36
C GLU A 68 6.44 -13.45 1.65
N ARG A 69 7.24 -13.74 0.62
CA ARG A 69 8.55 -14.39 0.77
C ARG A 69 9.58 -13.53 1.48
N GLU A 70 9.62 -12.23 1.23
CA GLU A 70 10.59 -11.32 1.87
C GLU A 70 10.23 -10.97 3.32
N LEU A 71 8.92 -10.90 3.61
CA LEU A 71 8.40 -10.58 4.94
C LEU A 71 8.22 -11.82 5.82
N GLU A 72 8.16 -13.02 5.23
CA GLU A 72 7.86 -14.28 5.91
C GLU A 72 6.51 -14.25 6.66
N ILE A 73 5.58 -13.45 6.15
CA ILE A 73 4.26 -13.19 6.73
C ILE A 73 3.21 -13.24 5.61
N GLY A 74 2.04 -13.81 5.90
CA GLY A 74 0.91 -13.82 4.98
C GLY A 74 0.33 -12.42 4.76
N ILE A 75 0.04 -12.08 3.51
CA ILE A 75 -0.47 -10.76 3.12
C ILE A 75 -1.95 -10.85 2.77
N PHE A 76 -2.77 -10.05 3.45
CA PHE A 76 -4.18 -9.89 3.13
C PHE A 76 -4.38 -8.83 2.04
N VAL A 77 -5.16 -9.16 1.02
CA VAL A 77 -5.59 -8.24 -0.03
C VAL A 77 -7.11 -8.11 0.06
N PRO A 78 -7.67 -6.89 0.18
CA PRO A 78 -9.12 -6.68 0.21
C PRO A 78 -9.76 -7.02 -1.14
N ALA A 79 -11.09 -7.18 -1.16
CA ALA A 79 -11.83 -7.48 -2.39
C ALA A 79 -11.64 -6.39 -3.47
N ASP A 80 -11.68 -5.12 -3.06
CA ASP A 80 -11.53 -3.96 -3.95
C ASP A 80 -10.36 -3.06 -3.51
N PRO A 81 -9.10 -3.46 -3.76
CA PRO A 81 -7.93 -2.75 -3.25
C PRO A 81 -7.74 -1.36 -3.87
N GLN A 82 -8.38 -1.06 -4.99
CA GLN A 82 -8.25 0.25 -5.64
C GLN A 82 -9.03 1.36 -4.91
N ILE A 83 -10.09 1.01 -4.16
CA ILE A 83 -10.99 1.97 -3.52
C ILE A 83 -10.98 1.87 -1.99
N THR A 84 -10.40 0.82 -1.42
CA THR A 84 -10.48 0.55 0.03
C THR A 84 -9.91 1.70 0.86
N THR A 85 -8.75 2.26 0.47
CA THR A 85 -8.20 3.46 1.12
C THR A 85 -9.15 4.66 1.07
N ALA A 86 -9.81 4.91 -0.08
CA ALA A 86 -10.72 6.05 -0.23
C ALA A 86 -11.98 5.90 0.64
N LEU A 87 -12.52 4.67 0.71
CA LEU A 87 -13.62 4.33 1.61
C LEU A 87 -13.24 4.59 3.08
N GLY A 88 -12.05 4.16 3.51
CA GLY A 88 -11.54 4.43 4.86
C GLY A 88 -11.47 5.93 5.16
N ALA A 89 -10.99 6.74 4.22
CA ALA A 89 -10.96 8.19 4.37
C ALA A 89 -12.36 8.81 4.52
N ALA A 90 -13.34 8.33 3.75
CA ALA A 90 -14.73 8.79 3.84
C ALA A 90 -15.36 8.46 5.20
N ILE A 91 -15.14 7.25 5.72
CA ILE A 91 -15.61 6.82 7.05
C ILE A 91 -15.01 7.73 8.13
N VAL A 92 -13.70 7.97 8.10
CA VAL A 92 -13.03 8.85 9.07
C VAL A 92 -13.59 10.27 9.03
N ALA A 93 -13.88 10.81 7.84
CA ALA A 93 -14.49 12.13 7.69
C ALA A 93 -15.92 12.16 8.28
N TYR A 94 -16.72 11.14 8.00
CA TYR A 94 -18.08 11.00 8.52
C TYR A 94 -18.09 10.91 10.06
N GLU A 95 -17.24 10.09 10.66
CA GLU A 95 -17.13 9.97 12.11
C GLU A 95 -16.70 11.28 12.78
N ARG A 96 -15.78 12.02 12.17
CA ARG A 96 -15.35 13.33 12.68
C ARG A 96 -16.49 14.34 12.60
N SER A 97 -17.24 14.36 11.51
CA SER A 97 -18.41 15.23 11.35
C SER A 97 -19.47 14.95 12.42
N THR A 98 -19.86 13.69 12.60
CA THR A 98 -20.89 13.29 13.57
C THR A 98 -20.48 13.52 15.03
N LYS A 99 -19.22 13.23 15.40
CA LYS A 99 -18.67 13.57 16.73
C LYS A 99 -18.67 15.09 16.97
N ASN A 100 -18.39 15.90 15.94
CA ASN A 100 -18.44 17.36 16.06
C ASN A 100 -19.89 17.88 16.17
N LEU A 101 -20.88 17.25 15.52
CA LEU A 101 -22.31 17.58 15.72
C LEU A 101 -22.77 17.36 17.17
N SER A 102 -22.34 16.28 17.82
CA SER A 102 -22.66 16.04 19.25
C SER A 102 -22.04 17.07 20.21
N LYS A 103 -20.88 17.65 19.84
CA LYS A 103 -20.23 18.74 20.59
C LYS A 103 -20.90 20.10 20.34
N HIS A 104 -21.43 20.35 19.15
CA HIS A 104 -22.16 21.58 18.89
C HIS A 104 -23.58 21.58 19.50
N GLN A 105 -24.30 20.47 19.47
CA GLN A 105 -25.63 20.38 20.11
C GLN A 105 -25.59 20.57 21.64
N SER A 106 -24.46 20.25 22.29
CA SER A 106 -24.24 20.51 23.72
C SER A 106 -23.82 21.95 24.04
N GLN A 107 -23.40 22.74 23.04
CA GLN A 107 -23.16 24.19 23.17
C GLN A 107 -24.38 25.03 22.79
N THR A 108 -25.14 24.65 21.75
CA THR A 108 -26.33 25.41 21.32
C THR A 108 -27.50 25.28 22.31
N LYS A 109 -27.57 24.22 23.13
CA LYS A 109 -28.56 24.10 24.23
C LYS A 109 -28.30 25.02 25.44
N ARG A 110 -27.20 25.79 25.48
CA ARG A 110 -26.94 26.78 26.57
C ARG A 110 -27.46 28.19 26.27
N VAL A 111 -28.00 28.45 25.09
CA VAL A 111 -28.48 29.79 24.71
C VAL A 111 -29.82 29.69 23.99
N ALA A 112 -30.90 29.65 24.77
CA ALA A 112 -32.23 30.21 24.48
C ALA A 112 -33.19 29.96 25.66
N PRO A 113 -34.15 30.85 25.99
CA PRO A 113 -34.14 32.31 25.92
C PRO A 113 -34.50 32.95 27.30
N LEU A 114 -33.96 34.13 27.59
CA LEU A 114 -34.64 35.27 28.25
C LEU A 114 -33.90 36.54 27.83
#